data_AF-A0A6G1RWZ1-F1
#
_entry.id   AF-A0A6G1RWZ1-F1
#
_cell.length_a   1.000
_cell.length_b   1.000
_cell.length_c   1.000
_cell.angle_alpha   90.00
_cell.angle_beta   90.00
_cell.angle_gamma   90.00
#
_symmetry.space_group_name_H-M   'P 1'
#
loop_
_entity.id
_entity.type
_entity.pdbx_description
1 polymer ?
#
loop_
_entity_poly.entity_id
_entity_poly.type
_entity_poly.pdbx_seq_one_letter_code
_entity_poly.pdbx_strand_id
1 'polypeptide(L)'
;DTFISQTLKGENLSKKAKEKREVLLKKIKDVKASYPQEFQDKELEDEEESEGSSPPDSASIASDRYDKEDEAPSDGNQFPPIAAQDLQFVLKAGYLEKRRKDHSFLGFEWQKRWCAISRTVFYYYGSEKDKQQKGEFALEGYTIRMNNGLRKDAKKDCCFEISAPDKR
;
A
#
# COMPACT_ATOMS: atom_id res chain seq x y z
N ASP A 1 -10.20 19.77 1.61
CA ASP A 1 -9.55 20.99 2.13
C ASP A 1 -10.08 22.24 1.42
N THR A 2 -9.88 22.36 0.10
CA THR A 2 -10.27 23.49 -0.75
C THR A 2 -11.70 24.00 -0.56
N PHE A 3 -12.70 23.11 -0.47
CA PHE A 3 -14.09 23.52 -0.25
C PHE A 3 -14.28 24.27 1.07
N ILE A 4 -13.67 23.78 2.15
CA ILE A 4 -13.80 24.40 3.48
C ILE A 4 -12.95 25.68 3.54
N SER A 5 -11.72 25.66 3.01
CA SER A 5 -10.77 26.77 3.14
C SER A 5 -11.05 27.92 2.17
N GLN A 6 -11.50 27.63 0.95
CA GLN A 6 -11.72 28.60 -0.12
C GLN A 6 -13.21 28.84 -0.39
N THR A 7 -13.98 27.81 -0.74
CA THR A 7 -15.40 27.98 -1.13
C THR A 7 -16.23 28.56 0.01
N LEU A 8 -16.14 27.99 1.21
CA LEU A 8 -16.92 28.47 2.37
C LEU A 8 -16.40 29.78 2.99
N LYS A 9 -15.27 30.33 2.52
CA LYS A 9 -14.67 31.55 3.11
C LYS A 9 -15.50 32.81 2.86
N GLY A 10 -16.11 32.90 1.67
CA GLY A 10 -16.92 34.05 1.24
C GLY A 10 -18.43 33.88 1.44
N GLU A 11 -18.87 32.70 1.87
CA GLU A 11 -20.29 32.37 2.00
C GLU A 11 -20.94 33.02 3.22
N ASN A 12 -22.24 33.32 3.11
CA ASN A 12 -23.00 33.93 4.19
C ASN A 12 -23.45 32.88 5.22
N LEU A 13 -22.48 32.41 6.00
CA LEU A 13 -22.67 31.36 7.01
C LEU A 13 -23.19 31.93 8.34
N SER A 14 -24.02 31.14 9.02
CA SER A 14 -24.38 31.42 10.41
C SER A 14 -23.15 31.41 11.33
N LYS A 15 -23.21 32.12 12.47
CA LYS A 15 -22.11 32.16 13.45
C LYS A 15 -21.61 30.77 13.84
N LYS A 16 -22.53 29.85 14.12
CA LYS A 16 -22.24 28.45 14.47
C LYS A 16 -21.56 27.69 13.33
N ALA A 17 -21.93 27.95 12.07
CA ALA A 17 -21.29 27.32 10.92
C ALA A 17 -19.87 27.85 10.69
N LYS A 18 -19.62 29.15 10.93
CA LYS A 18 -18.27 29.74 10.91
C LYS A 18 -17.35 29.12 11.97
N GLU A 19 -17.84 28.98 13.20
CA GLU A 19 -17.09 28.32 14.28
C GLU A 19 -16.74 26.86 13.92
N LYS A 20 -17.69 26.09 13.40
CA LYS A 20 -17.43 24.71 12.94
C LYS A 20 -16.44 24.64 11.78
N ARG A 21 -16.50 25.58 10.85
CA ARG A 21 -15.55 25.70 9.73
C ARG A 21 -14.13 25.87 10.26
N GLU A 22 -13.91 26.76 11.23
CA GLU A 22 -12.59 26.97 11.83
C GLU A 22 -12.08 25.73 12.58
N VAL A 23 -12.95 25.04 13.32
CA VAL A 23 -12.59 23.77 13.98
C VAL A 23 -12.21 22.70 12.97
N LEU A 24 -12.95 22.57 11.87
CA LEU A 24 -12.64 21.63 10.79
C LEU A 24 -11.31 21.96 10.11
N LEU A 25 -11.04 23.24 9.84
CA LEU A 25 -9.77 23.68 9.26
C LEU A 25 -8.59 23.36 10.18
N LYS A 26 -8.73 23.60 11.49
CA LYS A 26 -7.70 23.24 12.46
C LYS A 26 -7.43 21.74 12.47
N LYS A 27 -8.48 20.92 12.53
CA LYS A 27 -8.34 19.45 12.49
C LYS A 27 -7.66 18.95 11.21
N ILE A 28 -8.00 19.53 10.07
CA ILE A 28 -7.35 19.20 8.79
C ILE A 28 -5.86 19.53 8.85
N LYS A 29 -5.47 20.69 9.40
CA LYS A 29 -4.05 21.06 9.59
C LYS A 29 -3.32 20.10 10.54
N ASP A 30 -3.93 19.78 11.68
CA ASP A 30 -3.34 18.87 12.68
C ASP A 30 -3.14 17.46 12.08
N VAL A 31 -4.10 16.96 11.28
CA VAL A 31 -3.97 15.71 10.53
C VAL A 31 -2.82 15.80 9.52
N LYS A 32 -2.77 16.84 8.69
CA LYS A 32 -1.68 17.02 7.72
C LYS A 32 -0.30 17.04 8.39
N ALA A 33 -0.17 17.76 9.51
CA ALA A 33 1.06 17.84 10.29
C ALA A 33 1.48 16.51 10.93
N SER A 34 0.54 15.60 11.17
CA SER A 34 0.81 14.25 11.70
C SER A 34 1.35 13.30 10.63
N TYR A 35 1.22 13.65 9.35
CA TYR A 35 1.71 12.88 8.21
C TYR A 35 2.55 13.78 7.27
N PRO A 36 3.65 14.39 7.74
CA PRO A 36 4.40 15.38 6.98
C PRO A 36 4.97 14.82 5.67
N GLN A 37 5.27 13.52 5.61
CA GLN A 37 5.74 12.84 4.39
C GLN A 37 4.64 12.71 3.31
N GLU A 38 3.36 12.77 3.69
CA GLU A 38 2.22 12.63 2.77
C GLU A 38 1.72 13.98 2.22
N PHE A 39 2.05 15.09 2.89
CA PHE A 39 1.56 16.43 2.60
C PHE A 39 2.68 17.45 2.35
N GLN A 40 3.90 17.00 2.05
CA GLN A 40 4.88 17.88 1.43
C GLN A 40 4.33 18.29 0.06
N ASP A 41 4.03 19.58 -0.08
CA ASP A 41 3.82 20.20 -1.37
C ASP A 41 5.13 19.99 -2.14
N LYS A 42 5.13 19.03 -3.08
CA LYS A 42 6.21 18.90 -4.07
C LYS A 42 6.14 20.15 -4.93
N GLU A 43 6.79 21.22 -4.48
CA GLU A 43 7.30 22.23 -5.40
C GLU A 43 8.21 21.46 -6.36
N LEU A 44 7.74 21.37 -7.61
CA LEU A 44 8.48 20.81 -8.72
C LEU A 44 9.71 21.71 -8.91
N GLU A 45 10.86 21.26 -8.41
CA GLU A 45 12.15 21.82 -8.79
C GLU A 45 12.92 20.78 -9.60
N ASP A 46 13.59 21.32 -10.62
CA ASP A 46 13.91 20.71 -11.90
C ASP A 46 14.92 19.55 -11.85
N GLU A 47 14.87 18.78 -12.93
CA GLU A 47 15.84 17.81 -13.40
C GLU A 47 17.28 18.32 -13.29
N GLU A 48 18.19 17.52 -12.73
CA GLU A 48 19.56 17.43 -13.27
C GLU A 48 20.08 16.00 -13.25
N GLU A 49 20.56 15.59 -14.42
CA GLU A 49 21.19 14.32 -14.76
C GLU A 49 22.45 14.06 -13.91
N SER A 50 22.72 12.80 -13.60
CA SER A 50 24.10 12.35 -13.39
C SER A 50 24.24 10.88 -13.76
N GLU A 51 24.89 10.65 -14.89
CA GLU A 51 25.44 9.37 -15.31
C GLU A 51 26.50 8.85 -14.33
N GLY A 52 26.63 7.53 -14.19
CA GLY A 52 27.83 6.96 -13.57
C GLY A 52 27.77 5.50 -13.16
N SER A 53 28.10 4.62 -14.12
CA SER A 53 28.96 3.45 -13.94
C SER A 53 28.50 2.25 -13.07
N SER A 54 28.27 1.11 -13.73
CA SER A 54 28.41 -0.23 -13.13
C SER A 54 29.88 -0.52 -12.77
N PRO A 55 30.22 -1.49 -11.88
CA PRO A 55 30.32 -2.89 -12.33
C PRO A 55 30.05 -3.92 -11.18
N PRO A 56 30.42 -5.21 -11.30
CA PRO A 56 29.47 -6.32 -11.25
C PRO A 56 29.51 -7.07 -9.92
N ASP A 57 28.41 -7.67 -9.47
CA ASP A 57 28.54 -8.78 -8.52
C ASP A 57 27.40 -9.80 -8.55
N SER A 58 27.85 -11.04 -8.73
CA SER A 58 27.34 -12.28 -8.13
C SER A 58 25.84 -12.57 -8.25
N ALA A 59 25.52 -13.32 -9.29
CA ALA A 59 24.26 -14.01 -9.49
C ALA A 59 23.90 -14.91 -8.30
N SER A 60 22.93 -14.48 -7.49
CA SER A 60 22.08 -15.39 -6.72
C SER A 60 20.71 -15.49 -7.40
N ILE A 61 20.71 -16.08 -8.60
CA ILE A 61 19.51 -16.37 -9.36
C ILE A 61 19.02 -17.75 -8.92
N ALA A 62 18.20 -17.82 -7.88
CA ALA A 62 17.60 -19.11 -7.52
C ALA A 62 16.14 -19.09 -7.03
N SER A 63 15.47 -17.95 -6.84
CA SER A 63 14.05 -17.95 -6.41
C SER A 63 13.06 -17.23 -7.33
N ASP A 64 13.52 -16.49 -8.35
CA ASP A 64 12.65 -15.60 -9.13
C ASP A 64 12.00 -16.23 -10.36
N ARG A 65 12.27 -17.52 -10.66
CA ARG A 65 11.82 -18.14 -11.91
C ARG A 65 10.40 -18.72 -11.89
N TYR A 66 9.73 -18.79 -10.73
CA TYR A 66 8.45 -19.52 -10.61
C TYR A 66 7.25 -18.65 -10.19
N ASP A 67 7.33 -17.32 -10.34
CA ASP A 67 6.26 -16.41 -9.87
C ASP A 67 5.54 -15.68 -11.02
N LYS A 68 5.89 -15.93 -12.28
CA LYS A 68 5.35 -15.18 -13.44
C LYS A 68 4.05 -15.73 -14.04
N GLU A 69 3.61 -16.92 -13.63
CA GLU A 69 2.56 -17.64 -14.38
C GLU A 69 1.23 -17.82 -13.65
N ASP A 70 1.10 -17.43 -12.38
CA ASP A 70 -0.02 -17.91 -11.54
C ASP A 70 -0.91 -16.81 -10.93
N GLU A 71 -0.95 -15.64 -11.57
CA GLU A 71 -1.95 -14.61 -11.25
C GLU A 71 -2.89 -14.45 -12.45
N ALA A 72 -3.99 -15.22 -12.42
CA ALA A 72 -5.13 -14.93 -13.27
C ALA A 72 -5.56 -13.47 -13.00
N PRO A 73 -5.78 -12.64 -14.04
CA PRO A 73 -6.12 -11.24 -13.85
C PRO A 73 -7.38 -11.16 -13.01
N SER A 74 -7.28 -10.58 -11.81
CA SER A 74 -8.47 -10.13 -11.09
C SER A 74 -9.16 -9.12 -11.99
N ASP A 75 -10.46 -9.32 -12.19
CA ASP A 75 -11.30 -8.60 -13.15
C ASP A 75 -10.98 -7.10 -13.26
N GLY A 76 -10.63 -6.67 -14.47
CA GLY A 76 -10.87 -5.32 -15.00
C GLY A 76 -9.92 -4.18 -14.62
N ASN A 77 -9.21 -4.22 -13.49
CA ASN A 77 -8.40 -3.07 -13.03
C ASN A 77 -7.06 -3.50 -12.42
N GLN A 78 -6.13 -3.97 -13.26
CA GLN A 78 -4.73 -4.10 -12.84
C GLN A 78 -4.14 -2.71 -12.60
N PHE A 79 -3.54 -2.49 -11.43
CA PHE A 79 -2.87 -1.22 -11.15
C PHE A 79 -1.54 -1.19 -11.91
N PRO A 80 -1.07 -0.02 -12.37
CA PRO A 80 0.19 0.05 -13.09
C PRO A 80 1.35 -0.48 -12.24
N PRO A 81 2.38 -1.08 -12.87
CA PRO A 81 3.64 -1.40 -12.19
C PRO A 81 4.20 -0.17 -11.48
N ILE A 82 4.51 -0.30 -10.20
CA ILE A 82 5.07 0.77 -9.36
C ILE A 82 6.12 0.22 -8.40
N ALA A 83 7.26 0.89 -8.29
CA ALA A 83 8.29 0.50 -7.34
C ALA A 83 7.82 0.70 -5.90
N ALA A 84 8.30 -0.15 -4.98
CA ALA A 84 7.95 -0.06 -3.57
C ALA A 84 8.27 1.33 -2.97
N GLN A 85 9.36 1.94 -3.42
CA GLN A 85 9.81 3.27 -2.97
C GLN A 85 9.01 4.43 -3.59
N ASP A 86 8.32 4.17 -4.71
CA ASP A 86 7.54 5.18 -5.43
C ASP A 86 6.08 5.24 -4.96
N LEU A 87 5.66 4.32 -4.08
CA LEU A 87 4.32 4.33 -3.49
C LEU A 87 4.08 5.62 -2.70
N GLN A 88 3.07 6.37 -3.12
CA GLN A 88 2.63 7.57 -2.42
C GLN A 88 1.52 7.24 -1.41
N PHE A 89 1.32 8.07 -0.38
CA PHE A 89 0.23 7.92 0.60
C PHE A 89 0.19 6.54 1.29
N VAL A 90 1.36 6.06 1.73
CA VAL A 90 1.50 4.77 2.42
C VAL A 90 0.99 4.90 3.86
N LEU A 91 -0.20 4.37 4.12
CA LEU A 91 -0.84 4.37 5.44
C LEU A 91 -0.13 3.41 6.41
N LYS A 92 0.34 2.27 5.89
CA LYS A 92 1.07 1.26 6.65
C LYS A 92 1.92 0.43 5.69
N ALA A 93 3.14 0.13 6.10
CA ALA A 93 3.98 -0.86 5.43
C ALA A 93 4.72 -1.74 6.44
N GLY A 94 5.17 -2.91 5.96
CA GLY A 94 5.98 -3.83 6.74
C GLY A 94 6.04 -5.22 6.13
N TYR A 95 6.95 -6.04 6.64
CA TYR A 95 7.08 -7.43 6.22
C TYR A 95 5.98 -8.31 6.82
N LEU A 96 5.36 -9.10 5.96
CA LEU A 96 4.39 -10.13 6.32
C LEU A 96 4.74 -11.46 5.63
N GLU A 97 4.19 -12.55 6.16
CA GLU A 97 4.20 -13.85 5.50
C GLU A 97 2.86 -14.04 4.79
N LYS A 98 2.86 -14.02 3.45
CA LYS A 98 1.68 -14.26 2.62
C LYS A 98 1.58 -15.73 2.28
N ARG A 99 0.41 -16.34 2.46
CA ARG A 99 0.16 -17.73 2.05
C ARG A 99 0.09 -17.83 0.51
N ARG A 100 0.66 -18.90 -0.03
CA ARG A 100 0.44 -19.30 -1.43
C ARG A 100 -1.02 -19.70 -1.66
N LYS A 101 -1.48 -19.57 -2.90
CA LYS A 101 -2.84 -19.94 -3.32
C LYS A 101 -2.93 -21.45 -3.56
N ASP A 102 -1.89 -22.03 -4.13
CA ASP A 102 -1.73 -23.44 -4.38
C ASP A 102 -1.26 -24.18 -3.10
N HIS A 103 -1.67 -25.44 -2.97
CA HIS A 103 -1.10 -26.37 -1.99
C HIS A 103 0.28 -26.84 -2.48
N SER A 104 1.24 -25.92 -2.61
CA SER A 104 2.61 -26.21 -3.03
C SER A 104 3.14 -27.46 -2.29
N PHE A 105 3.28 -28.58 -3.00
CA PHE A 105 3.69 -29.87 -2.43
C PHE A 105 5.19 -29.94 -2.05
N LEU A 106 6.00 -28.98 -2.49
CA LEU A 106 7.47 -28.97 -2.33
C LEU A 106 8.04 -27.60 -1.90
N GLY A 107 7.17 -26.62 -1.60
CA GLY A 107 7.57 -25.24 -1.32
C GLY A 107 7.13 -24.73 0.06
N PHE A 108 7.77 -23.67 0.53
CA PHE A 108 7.32 -22.95 1.73
C PHE A 108 5.93 -22.34 1.46
N GLU A 109 4.91 -22.86 2.16
CA GLU A 109 3.50 -22.41 2.09
C GLU A 109 3.37 -20.89 2.32
N TRP A 110 4.24 -20.33 3.16
CA TRP A 110 4.26 -18.94 3.56
C TRP A 110 5.48 -18.22 2.96
N GLN A 111 5.23 -17.14 2.23
CA GLN A 111 6.27 -16.36 1.57
C GLN A 111 6.43 -15.01 2.26
N LYS A 112 7.67 -14.65 2.63
CA LYS A 112 7.97 -13.30 3.07
C LYS A 112 7.70 -12.31 1.93
N ARG A 113 6.93 -11.27 2.22
CA ARG A 113 6.60 -10.17 1.32
C ARG A 113 6.70 -8.86 2.07
N TRP A 114 7.20 -7.83 1.41
CA TRP A 114 7.02 -6.46 1.89
C TRP A 114 5.65 -5.98 1.42
N CYS A 115 4.76 -5.67 2.36
CA CYS A 115 3.41 -5.28 2.06
C CYS A 115 3.22 -3.81 2.40
N ALA A 116 2.43 -3.11 1.60
CA ALA A 116 2.10 -1.70 1.81
C ALA A 116 0.62 -1.45 1.49
N ILE A 117 -0.03 -0.65 2.33
CA ILE A 117 -1.35 -0.09 2.06
C ILE A 117 -1.13 1.35 1.61
N SER A 118 -1.37 1.60 0.32
CA SER A 118 -1.30 2.93 -0.28
C SER A 118 -2.72 3.35 -0.68
N ARG A 119 -3.22 4.45 -0.08
CA ARG A 119 -4.62 4.88 -0.18
C ARG A 119 -5.59 3.75 0.18
N THR A 120 -6.26 3.15 -0.80
CA THR A 120 -7.24 2.06 -0.64
C THR A 120 -6.77 0.76 -1.31
N VAL A 121 -5.48 0.65 -1.65
CA VAL A 121 -4.92 -0.49 -2.37
C VAL A 121 -3.86 -1.17 -1.52
N PHE A 122 -3.94 -2.49 -1.44
CA PHE A 122 -2.93 -3.33 -0.81
C PHE A 122 -1.96 -3.83 -1.88
N TYR A 123 -0.68 -3.53 -1.72
CA TYR A 123 0.40 -4.00 -2.58
C TYR A 123 1.28 -5.00 -1.82
N TYR A 124 1.86 -5.96 -2.54
CA TYR A 124 2.92 -6.82 -2.01
C TYR A 124 4.09 -7.00 -2.97
N TYR A 125 5.30 -6.99 -2.42
CA TYR A 125 6.58 -7.07 -3.12
C TYR A 125 7.43 -8.19 -2.53
N GLY A 126 8.46 -8.63 -3.25
CA GLY A 126 9.49 -9.49 -2.66
C GLY A 126 10.28 -8.74 -1.57
N SER A 127 10.64 -7.50 -1.85
CA SER A 127 11.33 -6.58 -0.93
C SER A 127 10.88 -5.13 -1.07
N GLU A 128 11.25 -4.28 -0.12
CA GLU A 128 11.00 -2.82 -0.17
C GLU A 128 11.84 -2.07 -1.23
N LYS A 129 12.74 -2.77 -1.94
CA LYS A 129 13.59 -2.21 -3.01
C LYS A 129 13.13 -2.63 -4.40
N ASP A 130 12.09 -3.45 -4.49
CA ASP A 130 11.61 -3.98 -5.76
C ASP A 130 11.02 -2.86 -6.61
N LYS A 131 11.34 -2.89 -7.91
CA LYS A 131 10.87 -1.89 -8.89
C LYS A 131 9.44 -2.12 -9.39
N GLN A 132 8.84 -3.26 -9.03
CA GLN A 132 7.50 -3.65 -9.44
C GLN A 132 6.89 -4.56 -8.38
N GLN A 133 5.60 -4.37 -8.08
CA GLN A 133 4.85 -5.24 -7.18
C GLN A 133 4.71 -6.64 -7.74
N LYS A 134 4.65 -7.63 -6.85
CA LYS A 134 4.31 -9.01 -7.21
C LYS A 134 2.80 -9.17 -7.43
N GLY A 135 2.00 -8.28 -6.84
CA GLY A 135 0.57 -8.17 -7.08
C GLY A 135 -0.07 -7.16 -6.14
N GLU A 136 -1.34 -6.89 -6.39
CA GLU A 136 -2.09 -5.87 -5.67
C GLU A 136 -3.60 -6.12 -5.72
N PHE A 137 -4.34 -5.48 -4.81
CA PHE A 137 -5.81 -5.47 -4.86
C PHE A 137 -6.38 -4.26 -4.12
N ALA A 138 -7.51 -3.75 -4.60
CA ALA A 138 -8.28 -2.74 -3.88
C ALA A 138 -8.90 -3.35 -2.62
N LEU A 139 -8.82 -2.65 -1.49
CA LEU A 139 -9.39 -3.07 -0.21
C LEU A 139 -10.91 -2.80 -0.11
N GLU A 140 -11.47 -2.06 -1.06
CA GLU A 140 -12.89 -1.73 -1.11
C GLU A 140 -13.75 -3.01 -1.08
N GLY A 141 -14.68 -3.10 -0.14
CA GLY A 141 -15.58 -4.25 0.01
C GLY A 141 -14.95 -5.51 0.64
N TYR A 142 -13.64 -5.52 0.93
CA TYR A 142 -13.01 -6.66 1.60
C TYR A 142 -13.32 -6.67 3.10
N THR A 143 -13.33 -7.87 3.68
CA THR A 143 -13.42 -8.08 5.13
C THR A 143 -12.06 -8.50 5.69
N ILE A 144 -11.75 -8.09 6.91
CA ILE A 144 -10.48 -8.41 7.59
C ILE A 144 -10.82 -9.07 8.93
N ARG A 145 -10.16 -10.20 9.23
CA ARG A 145 -10.31 -10.89 10.52
C ARG A 145 -9.02 -11.56 10.97
N MET A 146 -8.82 -11.64 12.28
CA MET A 146 -7.82 -12.52 12.88
C MET A 146 -8.22 -13.98 12.64
N ASN A 147 -7.26 -14.85 12.31
CA ASN A 147 -7.52 -16.26 12.08
C ASN A 147 -6.33 -17.12 12.51
N ASN A 148 -6.44 -17.72 13.70
CA ASN A 148 -5.41 -18.59 14.27
C ASN A 148 -5.45 -20.04 13.75
N GLY A 149 -6.40 -20.37 12.87
CA GLY A 149 -6.50 -21.68 12.21
C GLY A 149 -5.66 -21.80 10.93
N LEU A 150 -4.95 -20.75 10.52
CA LEU A 150 -4.21 -20.72 9.25
C LEU A 150 -2.89 -21.51 9.29
N ARG A 151 -2.32 -21.76 10.48
CA ARG A 151 -1.06 -22.51 10.67
C ARG A 151 -1.02 -23.18 12.05
N LYS A 152 -0.12 -24.15 12.21
CA LYS A 152 -0.02 -24.98 13.44
C LYS A 152 1.18 -24.66 14.34
N ASP A 153 2.08 -23.77 13.92
CA ASP A 153 3.27 -23.42 14.68
C ASP A 153 3.04 -22.24 15.65
N ALA A 154 4.10 -21.78 16.31
CA ALA A 154 4.06 -20.69 17.29
C ALA A 154 3.59 -19.34 16.73
N LYS A 155 3.55 -19.16 15.41
CA LYS A 155 3.07 -17.92 14.78
C LYS A 155 1.56 -17.92 14.52
N LYS A 156 0.82 -18.98 14.92
CA LYS A 156 -0.64 -19.08 14.71
C LYS A 156 -1.42 -17.87 15.22
N ASP A 157 -0.99 -17.26 16.33
CA ASP A 157 -1.68 -16.12 16.93
C ASP A 157 -1.30 -14.78 16.27
N CYS A 158 -0.39 -14.80 15.27
CA CYS A 158 0.01 -13.64 14.47
C CYS A 158 -0.68 -13.61 13.09
N CYS A 159 -1.71 -14.42 12.90
CA CYS A 159 -2.35 -14.61 11.59
C CYS A 159 -3.66 -13.81 11.47
N PHE A 160 -3.84 -13.21 10.29
CA PHE A 160 -5.08 -12.58 9.85
C PHE A 160 -5.32 -12.90 8.38
N GLU A 161 -6.54 -12.69 7.91
CA GLU A 161 -6.89 -12.82 6.49
C GLU A 161 -7.69 -11.62 6.00
N ILE A 162 -7.54 -11.34 4.71
CA ILE A 162 -8.29 -10.33 3.97
C ILE A 162 -9.09 -11.09 2.89
N SER A 163 -10.42 -10.99 2.95
CA SER A 163 -11.33 -11.78 2.12
C SER A 163 -12.19 -10.87 1.25
N ALA A 164 -12.10 -11.09 -0.07
CA ALA A 164 -12.93 -10.42 -1.06
C ALA A 164 -14.42 -10.74 -0.82
N PRO A 165 -15.33 -9.79 -1.14
CA PRO A 165 -16.76 -10.00 -0.96
C PRO A 165 -17.30 -11.16 -1.80
N ASP A 166 -16.68 -11.44 -2.96
CA ASP A 166 -17.17 -12.38 -3.97
C ASP A 166 -16.40 -13.70 -4.02
N LYS A 167 -15.95 -14.23 -2.87
CA LYS A 167 -15.47 -15.63 -2.83
C LYS A 167 -16.64 -16.61 -2.90
N ARG A 168 -17.11 -16.89 -4.12
CA ARG A 168 -17.67 -18.21 -4.49
C ARG A 168 -16.56 -19.14 -4.96
#